data_AF-A0A147I6Q1-F1
#
_entry.id   AF-A0A147I6Q1-F1
#
_cell.length_a   1.000
_cell.length_b   1.000
_cell.length_c   1.000
_cell.angle_alpha   90.00
_cell.angle_beta   90.00
_cell.angle_gamma   90.00
#
_symmetry.space_group_name_H-M   'P 1'
#
loop_
_entity.id
_entity.type
_entity.pdbx_description
1 polymer ?
#
loop_
_entity_poly.entity_id
_entity_poly.type
_entity_poly.pdbx_seq_one_letter_code
_entity_poly.pdbx_strand_id
1 'polypeptide(L)'
;MTEASPIDDRALDSLSVAPDAGDAGGGRDARQDAGQDRSIDKRLSKHPDSDDARLDEGLDETMDASDPVSITQPGRSEPAPSSGFDAAEEAERQRDA
;
A
#
# COMPACT_ATOMS: atom_id res chain seq x y z
N MET A 1 9.88 -29.96 33.18
CA MET A 1 8.75 -30.18 32.25
C MET A 1 7.90 -28.94 32.33
N THR A 2 8.12 -27.97 31.45
CA THR A 2 7.35 -26.73 31.44
C THR A 2 6.65 -26.63 30.09
N GLU A 3 5.35 -26.42 30.18
CA GLU A 3 4.33 -26.51 29.14
C GLU A 3 4.68 -25.76 27.85
N ALA A 4 4.43 -26.42 26.73
CA ALA A 4 4.17 -25.74 25.48
C ALA A 4 2.74 -25.22 25.55
N SER A 5 2.57 -23.90 25.72
CA SER A 5 1.27 -23.26 25.55
C SER A 5 0.73 -23.64 24.16
N PRO A 6 -0.47 -24.23 24.06
CA PRO A 6 -1.07 -24.52 22.76
C PRO A 6 -1.48 -23.19 22.15
N ILE A 7 -0.66 -22.68 21.24
CA ILE A 7 -1.03 -21.51 20.44
C ILE A 7 -2.26 -21.92 19.64
N ASP A 8 -3.36 -21.19 19.80
CA ASP A 8 -4.61 -21.45 19.09
C ASP A 8 -4.41 -21.21 17.59
N ASP A 9 -4.59 -22.24 16.77
CA ASP A 9 -4.40 -22.18 15.31
C ASP A 9 -5.28 -21.10 14.67
N ARG A 10 -6.44 -20.78 15.26
CA ARG A 10 -7.30 -19.69 14.79
C ARG A 10 -6.68 -18.32 15.04
N ALA A 11 -5.90 -18.17 16.11
CA ALA A 11 -5.15 -16.95 16.36
C ALA A 11 -4.04 -16.77 15.31
N LEU A 12 -3.36 -17.86 14.93
CA LEU A 12 -2.35 -17.86 13.87
C LEU A 12 -2.94 -17.50 12.49
N ASP A 13 -4.14 -18.01 12.20
CA ASP A 13 -4.85 -17.71 10.94
C ASP A 13 -5.29 -16.24 10.86
N SER A 14 -5.72 -15.64 11.97
CA SER A 14 -6.08 -14.21 12.02
C SER A 14 -4.90 -13.25 11.85
N LEU A 15 -3.68 -13.74 12.11
CA LEU A 15 -2.42 -13.02 11.90
C LEU A 15 -1.84 -13.29 10.49
N SER A 16 -2.42 -14.23 9.73
CA SER A 16 -2.00 -14.54 8.38
C SER A 16 -2.42 -13.42 7.43
N VAL A 17 -1.42 -12.74 6.87
CA VAL A 17 -1.56 -11.76 5.79
C VAL A 17 -1.53 -12.44 4.41
N ALA A 18 -1.23 -13.74 4.36
CA ALA A 18 -1.24 -14.49 3.12
C ALA A 18 -2.69 -14.65 2.62
N PRO A 19 -2.96 -14.42 1.32
CA PRO A 19 -4.28 -14.67 0.76
C PRO A 19 -4.68 -16.12 0.99
N ASP A 20 -5.93 -16.35 1.37
CA ASP A 20 -6.48 -17.70 1.54
C ASP A 20 -6.30 -18.48 0.23
N ALA A 21 -5.78 -19.70 0.32
CA ALA A 21 -5.52 -20.53 -0.86
C ALA A 21 -6.80 -20.86 -1.65
N GLY A 22 -8.00 -20.62 -1.06
CA GLY A 22 -9.31 -20.68 -1.70
C GLY A 22 -9.76 -19.40 -2.40
N ASP A 23 -9.13 -18.25 -2.15
CA ASP A 23 -9.37 -16.97 -2.84
C ASP A 23 -8.30 -16.65 -3.89
N ALA A 24 -7.65 -17.67 -4.46
CA ALA A 24 -6.94 -17.55 -5.72
C ALA A 24 -7.89 -17.38 -6.94
N GLY A 25 -9.15 -16.98 -6.70
CA GLY A 25 -10.23 -16.84 -7.67
C GLY A 25 -10.70 -15.40 -7.90
N GLY A 26 -10.24 -14.43 -7.11
CA GLY A 26 -10.39 -13.01 -7.43
C GLY A 26 -9.40 -12.63 -8.52
N GLY A 27 -9.88 -12.17 -9.68
CA GLY A 27 -9.00 -11.71 -10.76
C GLY A 27 -7.98 -10.69 -10.22
N ARG A 28 -6.69 -11.03 -10.35
CA ARG A 28 -5.55 -10.18 -9.98
C ARG A 28 -5.83 -8.73 -10.38
N ASP A 29 -5.80 -7.82 -9.41
CA ASP A 29 -6.03 -6.40 -9.65
C ASP A 29 -4.87 -5.86 -10.50
N ALA A 30 -5.15 -5.01 -11.49
CA ALA A 30 -4.11 -4.36 -12.30
C ALA A 30 -3.16 -3.49 -11.44
N ARG A 31 -3.53 -3.22 -10.19
CA ARG A 31 -2.69 -2.56 -9.19
C ARG A 31 -1.63 -3.48 -8.56
N GLN A 32 -1.75 -4.80 -8.71
CA GLN A 32 -0.80 -5.82 -8.25
C GLN A 32 0.15 -6.24 -9.40
N ASP A 33 0.77 -5.26 -10.05
CA ASP A 33 1.62 -5.46 -11.23
C ASP A 33 3.10 -5.74 -10.87
N ALA A 34 3.46 -5.67 -9.59
CA ALA A 34 4.82 -5.97 -9.13
C ALA A 34 5.24 -7.41 -9.45
N GLY A 35 6.43 -7.56 -10.03
CA GLY A 35 7.01 -8.84 -10.44
C GLY A 35 6.28 -9.48 -11.62
N GLN A 36 5.53 -8.70 -12.41
CA GLN A 36 4.75 -9.19 -13.55
C GLN A 36 5.02 -8.42 -14.84
N ASP A 37 5.97 -7.47 -14.84
CA ASP A 37 6.34 -6.77 -16.06
C ASP A 37 7.02 -7.72 -17.06
N ARG A 38 6.22 -8.15 -18.05
CA ARG A 38 6.65 -9.03 -19.14
C ARG A 38 7.82 -8.48 -19.95
N SER A 39 8.08 -7.18 -19.92
CA SER A 39 9.20 -6.57 -20.60
C SER A 39 10.51 -6.78 -19.84
N ILE A 40 10.47 -6.73 -18.50
CA ILE A 40 11.59 -7.04 -17.60
C ILE A 40 11.92 -8.53 -17.68
N ASP A 41 10.92 -9.41 -17.56
CA ASP A 41 11.05 -10.87 -17.75
C ASP A 41 11.79 -11.23 -19.04
N LYS A 42 11.41 -10.58 -20.14
CA LYS A 42 12.01 -10.82 -21.47
C LYS A 42 13.45 -10.34 -21.53
N ARG A 43 13.79 -9.24 -20.86
CA ARG A 43 15.17 -8.74 -20.81
C ARG A 43 16.04 -9.66 -19.95
N LEU A 44 15.55 -10.06 -18.78
CA LEU A 44 16.23 -10.99 -17.88
C LEU A 44 16.45 -12.36 -18.54
N SER A 45 15.42 -12.88 -19.24
CA SER A 45 15.52 -14.14 -19.99
C SER A 45 16.56 -14.10 -21.12
N LYS A 46 16.75 -12.93 -21.76
CA LYS A 46 17.72 -12.76 -22.85
C LYS A 46 19.14 -12.51 -22.34
N HIS A 47 19.27 -11.81 -21.21
CA HIS A 47 20.53 -11.37 -20.64
C HIS A 47 20.54 -11.59 -19.11
N PRO A 48 20.65 -12.84 -18.64
CA PRO A 48 20.58 -13.15 -17.21
C PRO A 48 21.76 -12.58 -16.40
N ASP A 49 22.91 -12.37 -17.05
CA ASP A 49 24.11 -11.79 -16.41
C ASP A 49 24.12 -10.25 -16.45
N SER A 50 23.08 -9.62 -16.98
CA SER A 50 22.98 -8.15 -17.02
C SER A 50 22.57 -7.63 -15.64
N ASP A 51 23.45 -6.84 -15.02
CA ASP A 51 23.16 -6.16 -13.75
C ASP A 51 21.92 -5.26 -13.87
N ASP A 52 21.74 -4.58 -15.00
CA ASP A 52 20.57 -3.73 -15.28
C ASP A 52 19.28 -4.56 -15.28
N ALA A 53 19.26 -5.72 -15.97
CA ALA A 53 18.06 -6.56 -16.03
C ALA A 53 17.68 -7.15 -14.66
N ARG A 54 18.68 -7.45 -13.82
CA ARG A 54 18.47 -7.94 -12.45
C ARG A 54 18.03 -6.83 -11.50
N LEU A 55 18.54 -5.61 -11.70
CA LEU A 55 18.10 -4.44 -10.94
C LEU A 55 16.65 -4.10 -11.26
N ASP A 56 16.29 -4.08 -12.54
CA ASP A 56 14.91 -3.81 -12.97
C ASP A 56 13.92 -4.80 -12.35
N GLU A 57 14.25 -6.09 -12.33
CA GLU A 57 13.43 -7.14 -11.68
C GLU A 57 13.28 -6.87 -10.17
N GLY A 58 14.39 -6.62 -9.48
CA GLY A 58 14.35 -6.35 -8.05
C GLY A 58 13.62 -5.05 -7.70
N LEU A 59 13.61 -4.05 -8.59
CA LEU A 59 12.81 -2.85 -8.40
C LEU A 59 11.32 -3.17 -8.53
N ASP A 60 10.92 -3.93 -9.55
CA ASP A 60 9.52 -4.29 -9.79
C ASP A 60 8.94 -5.09 -8.62
N GLU A 61 9.66 -6.10 -8.12
CA GLU A 61 9.26 -6.93 -6.98
C GLU A 61 9.03 -6.11 -5.68
N THR A 62 9.72 -4.98 -5.50
CA THR A 62 9.66 -4.19 -4.25
C THR A 62 8.52 -3.17 -4.19
N MET A 63 7.81 -2.93 -5.30
CA MET A 63 6.88 -1.81 -5.43
C MET A 63 5.47 -2.07 -4.88
N ASP A 64 5.00 -3.32 -4.77
CA ASP A 64 3.66 -3.63 -4.23
C ASP A 64 3.60 -3.62 -2.69
N ALA A 65 4.72 -3.94 -2.03
CA ALA A 65 4.76 -4.07 -0.57
C ALA A 65 4.87 -2.73 0.20
N SER A 66 4.99 -1.60 -0.50
CA SER A 66 5.35 -0.30 0.10
C SER A 66 4.16 0.64 0.32
N ASP A 67 3.02 0.42 -0.33
CA ASP A 67 1.87 1.31 -0.15
C ASP A 67 0.96 0.76 0.96
N PRO A 68 1.03 1.30 2.20
CA PRO A 68 0.11 0.87 3.24
C PRO A 68 -1.32 1.16 2.76
N VAL A 69 -2.25 0.27 3.08
CA VAL A 69 -3.67 0.60 2.95
C VAL A 69 -3.89 1.94 3.66
N SER A 70 -4.39 2.94 2.92
CA SER A 70 -4.73 4.26 3.48
C SER A 70 -5.83 4.09 4.53
N ILE A 71 -5.43 3.74 5.76
CA ILE A 71 -6.30 3.45 6.90
C ILE A 71 -6.60 4.73 7.71
N THR A 72 -6.08 5.88 7.29
CA THR A 72 -6.46 7.15 7.89
C THR A 72 -7.88 7.50 7.46
N GLN A 73 -8.88 6.99 8.18
CA GLN A 73 -10.14 7.71 8.26
C GLN A 73 -9.85 9.03 8.98
N PRO A 74 -9.96 10.20 8.34
CA PRO A 74 -9.98 11.44 9.08
C PRO A 74 -11.17 11.36 10.04
N GLY A 75 -10.88 11.35 11.34
CA GLY A 75 -11.91 11.26 12.35
C GLY A 75 -12.88 12.43 12.25
N ARG A 76 -14.16 12.09 12.05
CA ARG A 76 -15.39 12.92 12.12
C ARG A 76 -15.66 13.86 10.93
N SER A 77 -16.97 14.02 10.70
CA SER A 77 -17.68 14.60 9.55
C SER A 77 -17.44 16.08 9.26
N GLU A 78 -16.58 16.76 10.02
CA GLU A 78 -16.43 18.21 9.96
C GLU A 78 -14.94 18.55 9.91
N PRO A 79 -14.51 19.43 8.97
CA PRO A 79 -13.15 19.93 8.94
C PRO A 79 -12.75 20.48 10.31
N ALA A 80 -11.48 20.33 10.68
CA ALA A 80 -10.95 21.00 11.86
C ALA A 80 -11.26 22.51 11.76
N PRO A 81 -11.67 23.16 12.86
CA PRO A 81 -12.00 24.58 12.84
C PRO A 81 -10.79 25.37 12.30
N SER A 82 -11.01 26.22 11.29
CA SER A 82 -9.95 27.00 10.68
C SER A 82 -9.32 27.92 11.72
N SER A 83 -8.03 27.78 11.98
CA SER A 83 -7.31 28.47 13.06
C SER A 83 -7.02 29.95 12.78
N GLY A 84 -7.71 30.60 11.84
CA GLY A 84 -7.39 31.99 11.50
C GLY A 84 -8.26 32.66 10.44
N PHE A 85 -9.44 32.15 10.11
CA PHE A 85 -10.36 32.88 9.23
C PHE A 85 -11.32 33.73 10.06
N ASP A 86 -11.15 35.05 10.03
CA ASP A 86 -12.12 36.01 10.53
C ASP A 86 -12.91 36.61 9.36
N ALA A 87 -14.19 36.28 9.29
CA ALA A 87 -15.07 36.70 8.20
C ALA A 87 -15.28 38.22 8.16
N ALA A 88 -15.14 38.93 9.29
CA ALA A 88 -15.28 40.37 9.35
C ALA A 88 -14.05 41.06 8.79
N GLU A 89 -12.85 40.68 9.24
CA GLU A 89 -11.59 41.24 8.73
C GLU A 89 -11.41 40.99 7.22
N GLU A 90 -11.83 39.82 6.74
CA GLU A 90 -11.71 39.48 5.33
C GLU A 90 -12.69 40.26 4.44
N ALA A 91 -13.89 40.55 4.96
CA ALA A 91 -14.86 41.37 4.25
C ALA A 91 -14.44 42.85 4.16
N GLU A 92 -13.70 43.35 5.14
CA GLU A 92 -13.11 44.70 5.10
C GLU A 92 -11.99 44.78 4.05
N ARG A 93 -11.06 43.80 4.04
CA ARG A 93 -10.01 43.73 3.00
C ARG A 93 -10.57 43.67 1.58
N GLN A 94 -11.69 42.97 1.37
CA GLN A 94 -12.34 42.88 0.05
C GLN A 94 -13.07 44.17 -0.38
N ARG A 95 -13.40 45.06 0.56
CA ARG A 95 -14.02 46.36 0.26
C ARG A 95 -13.00 47.43 -0.08
N ASP A 96 -11.78 47.30 0.44
CA ASP A 96 -10.68 48.24 0.24
C ASP A 96 -9.77 47.91 -0.96
N ALA A 97 -10.04 46.80 -1.66
CA ALA A 97 -9.35 46.36 -2.89
C ALA A 97 -10.10 46.81 -4.16
#